data_AF-A0A3D1TMY3-F1
#
_entry.id   AF-A0A3D1TMY3-F1
#
_cell.length_a   1.000
_cell.length_b   1.000
_cell.length_c   1.000
_cell.angle_alpha   90.00
_cell.angle_beta   90.00
_cell.angle_gamma   90.00
#
_symmetry.space_group_name_H-M   'P 1'
#
loop_
_entity.id
_entity.type
_entity.pdbx_description
1 polymer ?
#
loop_
_entity_poly.entity_id
_entity_poly.type
_entity_poly.pdbx_seq_one_letter_code
_entity_poly.pdbx_strand_id
1 'polypeptide(L)'
;MATNVSQQYETLHKVIEWCEQREVEGLRLANALLQKHDLAAYAVVKAQIDAYHKTAEHCRHMLGYSGSMPSEVPNQSEDAK
;
A
#
# COMPACT_ATOMS: atom_id res chain seq x y z
N MET A 1 -16.90 -2.84 -16.80
CA MET A 1 -17.60 -2.21 -15.66
C MET A 1 -16.67 -1.15 -15.10
N ALA A 2 -17.07 0.13 -15.08
CA ALA A 2 -16.24 1.19 -14.54
C ALA A 2 -16.25 1.09 -13.01
N THR A 3 -15.14 0.67 -12.40
CA THR A 3 -14.97 0.75 -10.95
C THR A 3 -15.03 2.23 -10.57
N ASN A 4 -15.98 2.62 -9.71
CA ASN A 4 -16.09 4.01 -9.26
C ASN A 4 -14.79 4.38 -8.51
N VAL A 5 -14.02 5.29 -9.09
CA VAL A 5 -12.73 5.77 -8.54
C VAL A 5 -12.86 6.13 -7.06
N SER A 6 -13.99 6.72 -6.65
CA SER A 6 -14.25 7.04 -5.23
C SER A 6 -14.26 5.80 -4.32
N GLN A 7 -14.89 4.71 -4.75
CA GLN A 7 -14.96 3.47 -3.97
C GLN A 7 -13.60 2.76 -3.90
N GLN A 8 -12.81 2.84 -4.97
CA GLN A 8 -11.44 2.34 -4.97
C GLN A 8 -10.57 3.10 -3.96
N TYR A 9 -10.64 4.43 -3.95
CA TYR A 9 -9.88 5.27 -3.02
C TYR A 9 -10.28 4.98 -1.56
N GLU A 10 -11.58 4.88 -1.27
CA GLU A 10 -12.06 4.52 0.07
C GLU A 10 -11.54 3.15 0.52
N THR A 11 -11.53 2.18 -0.39
CA THR A 11 -11.03 0.82 -0.09
C THR A 11 -9.53 0.85 0.21
N LEU A 12 -8.75 1.59 -0.58
CA LEU A 12 -7.30 1.73 -0.35
C LEU A 12 -6.99 2.41 0.99
N HIS A 13 -7.73 3.45 1.37
CA HIS A 13 -7.59 4.07 2.68
C HIS A 13 -7.87 3.09 3.82
N LYS A 14 -8.94 2.28 3.74
CA LYS A 14 -9.24 1.25 4.75
C LYS A 14 -8.12 0.22 4.89
N VAL A 15 -7.50 -0.19 3.78
CA VAL A 15 -6.37 -1.13 3.81
C VAL A 15 -5.14 -0.48 4.45
N ILE A 16 -4.86 0.79 4.16
CA ILE A 16 -3.77 1.55 4.79
C ILE A 16 -3.96 1.63 6.31
N GLU A 17 -5.14 2.07 6.76
CA GLU A 17 -5.47 2.17 8.19
C GLU A 17 -5.31 0.82 8.90
N TRP A 18 -5.78 -0.26 8.26
CA TRP A 18 -5.63 -1.61 8.80
C TRP A 18 -4.16 -2.03 8.91
N CYS A 19 -3.33 -1.76 7.88
CA CYS A 19 -1.90 -2.06 7.92
C CYS A 19 -1.19 -1.29 9.05
N GLU A 20 -1.48 0.00 9.19
CA GLU A 20 -0.90 0.86 10.23
C GLU A 20 -1.29 0.39 11.64
N GLN A 21 -2.55 -0.02 11.84
CA GLN A 21 -2.98 -0.64 13.08
C GLN A 21 -2.19 -1.93 13.38
N ARG A 22 -1.99 -2.79 12.37
CA ARG A 22 -1.24 -4.05 12.51
C ARG A 22 0.23 -3.82 12.82
N GLU A 23 0.85 -2.78 12.26
CA GLU A 23 2.22 -2.39 12.61
C GLU A 23 2.33 -2.00 14.09
N VAL A 24 1.40 -1.20 14.61
CA VAL A 24 1.37 -0.79 16.03
C VAL A 24 1.19 -1.99 16.95
N GLU A 25 0.24 -2.88 16.64
CA GLU A 25 0.02 -4.13 17.38
C GLU A 25 1.26 -5.02 17.35
N GLY A 26 1.86 -5.18 16.16
CA GLY A 26 3.08 -5.94 15.95
C GLY A 26 4.26 -5.40 16.75
N LEU A 27 4.45 -4.09 16.80
CA LEU A 27 5.53 -3.45 17.58
C LEU A 27 5.38 -3.72 19.08
N ARG A 28 4.14 -3.67 19.61
CA ARG A 28 3.88 -4.04 21.01
C ARG A 28 4.26 -5.49 21.29
N LEU A 29 3.89 -6.40 20.40
CA LEU A 29 4.25 -7.82 20.53
C LEU A 29 5.77 -8.04 20.41
N ALA A 30 6.42 -7.41 19.43
CA ALA A 30 7.86 -7.49 19.24
C ALA A 30 8.61 -7.02 20.50
N ASN A 31 8.20 -5.91 21.11
CA ASN A 31 8.79 -5.45 22.36
C ASN A 31 8.63 -6.46 23.51
N ALA A 32 7.46 -7.08 23.63
CA ALA A 32 7.23 -8.11 24.64
C ALA A 32 8.08 -9.38 24.40
N LEU A 33 8.29 -9.78 23.15
CA LEU A 33 9.15 -10.92 22.79
C LEU A 33 10.62 -10.61 23.03
N LEU A 34 11.06 -9.38 22.72
CA LEU A 34 12.42 -8.92 22.99
C LEU A 34 12.73 -8.93 24.50
N GLN A 35 11.80 -8.48 25.34
CA GLN A 35 11.91 -8.57 26.81
C GLN A 35 12.02 -10.00 27.33
N LYS A 36 11.42 -10.96 26.62
CA LYS A 36 11.50 -12.40 26.94
C LYS A 36 12.70 -13.09 26.31
N HIS A 37 13.55 -12.36 25.57
CA HIS A 37 14.67 -12.90 24.80
C HIS A 37 14.26 -13.97 23.76
N ASP A 38 13.01 -13.97 23.30
CA ASP A 38 12.55 -14.85 22.22
C ASP A 38 12.86 -14.19 20.87
N LEU A 39 14.12 -14.30 20.44
CA LEU A 39 14.62 -13.64 19.24
C LEU A 39 14.07 -14.25 17.94
N ALA A 40 13.71 -15.53 17.96
CA ALA A 40 13.14 -16.20 16.79
C ALA A 40 11.73 -15.68 16.50
N ALA A 41 10.86 -15.66 17.51
CA ALA A 41 9.53 -15.08 17.35
C ALA A 41 9.59 -13.57 17.07
N TYR A 42 10.51 -12.85 17.72
CA TYR A 42 10.75 -11.43 17.46
C TYR A 42 11.06 -11.17 15.98
N ALA A 43 11.97 -11.93 15.38
CA ALA A 43 12.36 -11.76 13.98
C ALA A 43 11.18 -11.98 13.03
N VAL A 44 10.33 -12.99 13.29
CA VAL A 44 9.11 -13.24 12.51
C VAL A 44 8.13 -12.07 12.60
N VAL A 45 7.89 -11.55 13.82
CA VAL A 45 7.00 -10.40 14.00
C VAL A 45 7.55 -9.15 13.32
N LYS A 46 8.87 -8.93 13.35
CA LYS A 46 9.50 -7.82 12.61
C LYS A 46 9.31 -7.93 11.10
N ALA A 47 9.44 -9.13 10.53
CA ALA A 47 9.18 -9.35 9.11
C ALA A 47 7.70 -9.11 8.74
N GLN A 48 6.78 -9.49 9.63
CA GLN A 48 5.35 -9.24 9.43
C GLN A 48 5.02 -7.73 9.46
N ILE A 49 5.62 -6.96 10.37
CA ILE A 49 5.48 -5.49 10.42
C ILE A 49 5.98 -4.87 9.09
N ASP A 50 7.14 -5.30 8.59
CA ASP A 50 7.69 -4.82 7.31
C ASP A 50 6.75 -5.12 6.12
N ALA A 51 6.09 -6.28 6.12
CA ALA A 51 5.12 -6.63 5.10
C ALA A 51 3.89 -5.69 5.13
N TYR A 52 3.36 -5.35 6.30
CA TYR A 52 2.27 -4.37 6.42
C TYR A 52 2.71 -2.97 5.96
N HIS A 53 3.92 -2.56 6.33
CA HIS A 53 4.50 -1.29 5.91
C HIS A 53 4.57 -1.15 4.38
N LYS A 54 5.15 -2.16 3.72
CA LYS A 54 5.26 -2.19 2.26
C LYS A 54 3.89 -2.25 1.58
N THR A 55 2.92 -2.93 2.19
CA THR A 55 1.54 -2.99 1.68
C THR A 55 0.88 -1.61 1.74
N ALA A 56 0.98 -0.91 2.88
CA ALA A 56 0.46 0.43 3.04
C ALA A 56 1.14 1.43 2.07
N GLU A 57 2.46 1.33 1.90
CA GLU A 57 3.21 2.13 0.94
C GLU A 57 2.73 1.89 -0.50
N HIS A 58 2.52 0.64 -0.89
CA HIS A 58 1.98 0.30 -2.21
C HIS A 58 0.57 0.89 -2.41
N CYS A 59 -0.30 0.82 -1.41
CA CYS A 59 -1.62 1.45 -1.46
C CYS A 59 -1.53 2.99 -1.61
N ARG A 60 -0.60 3.64 -0.90
CA ARG A 60 -0.33 5.08 -1.06
C ARG A 60 0.15 5.43 -2.47
N HIS A 61 1.02 4.61 -3.05
CA HIS A 61 1.43 4.78 -4.45
C HIS A 61 0.24 4.68 -5.41
N MET A 62 -0.68 3.74 -5.21
CA MET A 62 -1.89 3.63 -6.04
C MET A 62 -2.83 4.84 -5.90
N LEU A 63 -2.90 5.46 -4.71
CA LEU A 63 -3.68 6.69 -4.49
C LEU A 63 -3.04 7.92 -5.17
N GLY A 64 -1.70 7.99 -5.14
CA GLY A 64 -0.90 9.05 -5.77
C GLY A 64 -0.72 8.87 -7.29
N TYR A 65 -0.94 7.66 -7.82
CA TYR A 65 -0.99 7.40 -9.25
C TYR A 65 -2.33 7.91 -9.79
N SER A 66 -2.44 9.23 -9.98
CA SER A 66 -3.39 9.76 -10.96
C SER A 66 -2.88 9.27 -12.31
N GLY A 67 -3.58 8.33 -12.92
CA GLY A 67 -3.32 7.99 -14.32
C GLY A 67 -3.56 9.24 -15.16
N SER A 68 -2.54 10.09 -15.32
CA SER A 68 -2.41 10.89 -16.53
C SER A 68 -2.25 9.86 -17.63
N MET A 69 -3.38 9.43 -18.19
CA MET A 69 -3.41 8.90 -19.53
C MET A 69 -2.62 9.92 -20.36
N PRO A 70 -1.48 9.56 -20.99
CA PRO A 70 -0.78 10.50 -21.85
C PRO A 70 -1.83 11.05 -22.81
N SER A 71 -2.01 12.38 -22.85
CA SER A 71 -3.02 13.00 -23.72
C SER A 71 -2.87 12.36 -25.10
N GLU A 72 -3.97 11.84 -25.65
CA GLU A 72 -3.99 11.21 -26.97
C GLU A 72 -3.10 12.04 -27.91
N VAL A 73 -1.99 11.45 -28.33
CA VAL A 73 -1.08 12.09 -29.28
C VAL A 73 -1.93 12.33 -30.53
N PRO A 74 -2.11 13.58 -31.00
CA PRO A 74 -2.93 13.85 -32.16
C PRO A 74 -2.47 12.94 -33.30
N ASN A 75 -3.40 12.13 -33.80
CA ASN A 75 -3.11 11.17 -34.84
C ASN A 75 -2.67 11.92 -36.11
N GLN A 76 -1.36 12.00 -36.35
CA GLN A 76 -0.76 12.75 -37.46
C GLN A 76 -1.09 12.16 -38.86
N SER A 77 -1.89 11.09 -38.92
CA SER A 77 -2.34 10.51 -40.19
C SER A 77 -3.52 11.23 -40.83
N GLU A 78 -4.12 12.23 -40.18
CA GLU A 78 -5.16 13.09 -40.79
C GLU A 78 -4.60 14.15 -41.78
N ASP A 79 -3.28 14.38 -41.79
CA ASP A 79 -2.61 15.33 -42.72
C ASP A 79 -1.85 14.63 -43.86
N ALA A 80 -2.05 13.33 -44.07
CA ALA A 80 -1.57 12.64 -45.25
C ALA A 80 -2.53 12.89 -46.43
N LYS A 81 -2.29 14.01 -47.12
CA LYS A 81 -2.97 14.42 -48.36
C LYS A 81 -2.62 13.54 -49.55
#